data_AF-A0A943AN68-F1
#
_entry.id   AF-A0A943AN68-F1
#
_cell.length_a   1.000
_cell.length_b   1.000
_cell.length_c   1.000
_cell.angle_alpha   90.00
_cell.angle_beta   90.00
_cell.angle_gamma   90.00
#
_symmetry.space_group_name_H-M   'P 1'
#
loop_
_entity.id
_entity.type
_entity.pdbx_description
1 polymer ?
#
loop_
_entity_poly.entity_id
_entity_poly.type
_entity_poly.pdbx_seq_one_letter_code
_entity_poly.pdbx_strand_id
1 'polypeptide(L)'
;MKNDIIRIGRYRLRSINVQYFTWFQKTYGNPYFAMIVTVNQGYPSEQTFAVPMQYGRPAYYYAMSAVLSHFQINDPDRRKRTYPCEYGVRIYEFETPTSYRQIVKVK
;
A
#
# COMPACT_ATOMS: atom_id res chain seq x y z
N MET A 1 -8.88 26.15 4.86
CA MET A 1 -9.24 24.96 5.67
C MET A 1 -7.99 24.49 6.37
N LYS A 2 -8.03 24.22 7.68
CA LYS A 2 -6.93 23.52 8.36
C LYS A 2 -6.91 22.12 7.76
N ASN A 3 -5.85 21.77 7.01
CA ASN A 3 -5.72 20.41 6.51
C ASN A 3 -5.58 19.51 7.74
N ASP A 4 -6.62 18.71 8.01
CA ASP A 4 -6.51 17.67 9.02
C ASP A 4 -5.31 16.80 8.67
N ILE A 5 -4.49 16.51 9.67
CA ILE A 5 -3.30 15.68 9.49
C ILE A 5 -3.61 14.27 9.95
N ILE A 6 -3.23 13.29 9.13
CA ILE A 6 -3.30 11.89 9.52
C ILE A 6 -2.09 11.58 10.41
N ARG A 7 -2.34 10.93 11.54
CA ARG A 7 -1.31 10.57 12.52
C ARG A 7 -1.17 9.06 12.61
N ILE A 8 0.08 8.60 12.72
CA ILE A 8 0.47 7.24 13.06
C ILE A 8 1.18 7.28 14.42
N GLY A 9 0.42 7.00 15.49
CA GLY A 9 0.85 7.30 16.86
C GLY A 9 1.14 8.79 17.06
N ARG A 10 2.33 9.13 17.59
CA ARG A 10 2.74 10.53 17.80
C ARG A 10 3.14 11.28 16.52
N TYR A 11 3.40 10.56 15.44
CA TYR A 11 3.97 11.12 14.22
C TYR A 11 2.90 11.41 13.17
N ARG A 12 3.17 12.40 12.31
CA ARG A 12 2.35 12.68 11.13
C ARG A 12 2.68 11.68 10.02
N LEU A 13 1.67 11.15 9.35
CA LEU A 13 1.81 10.42 8.09
C LEU A 13 2.13 11.41 6.96
N ARG A 14 3.23 11.18 6.24
CA ARG A 14 3.78 12.06 5.20
C ARG A 14 3.86 11.35 3.86
N SER A 15 4.37 10.12 3.85
CA SER A 15 4.54 9.33 2.65
C SER A 15 4.09 7.89 2.85
N ILE A 16 3.60 7.29 1.77
CA ILE A 16 3.33 5.87 1.66
C ILE A 16 4.04 5.41 0.39
N ASN A 17 5.02 4.53 0.54
CA ASN A 17 5.72 3.92 -0.57
C ASN A 17 5.25 2.48 -0.66
N VAL A 18 4.80 2.08 -1.85
CA VAL A 18 4.23 0.75 -2.04
C VAL A 18 4.98 0.04 -3.15
N GLN A 19 5.46 -1.15 -2.81
CA GLN A 19 5.99 -2.10 -3.78
C GLN A 19 4.97 -3.21 -3.99
N TYR A 20 4.45 -3.29 -5.21
CA TYR A 20 3.50 -4.30 -5.63
C TYR A 20 4.20 -5.52 -6.22
N PHE A 21 3.75 -6.69 -5.80
CA PHE A 21 4.17 -8.00 -6.25
C PHE A 21 2.98 -8.71 -6.89
N THR A 22 3.15 -9.14 -8.13
CA THR A 22 2.12 -9.85 -8.90
C THR A 22 2.59 -11.28 -9.15
N TRP A 23 1.92 -12.28 -8.59
CA TRP A 23 2.26 -13.69 -8.79
C TRP A 23 1.14 -14.41 -9.56
N PHE A 24 1.47 -14.97 -10.71
CA PHE A 24 0.53 -15.85 -11.43
C PHE A 24 0.63 -17.28 -10.88
N GLN A 25 -0.41 -17.76 -10.21
CA GLN A 25 -0.51 -19.19 -9.89
C GLN A 25 -0.94 -19.97 -11.14
N LYS A 26 -0.08 -20.90 -11.57
CA LYS A 26 -0.31 -21.80 -12.71
C LYS A 26 -1.50 -22.75 -12.50
N THR A 27 -1.85 -23.07 -11.26
CA THR A 27 -2.81 -24.14 -10.94
C THR A 27 -4.27 -23.75 -11.12
N TYR A 28 -4.63 -22.48 -10.90
CA TYR A 28 -6.04 -22.01 -10.95
C TYR A 28 -6.24 -20.71 -11.74
N GLY A 29 -5.22 -20.20 -12.44
CA GLY A 29 -5.35 -19.06 -13.37
C GLY A 29 -5.57 -17.69 -12.74
N ASN A 30 -5.85 -17.60 -11.43
CA ASN A 30 -6.03 -16.34 -10.74
C ASN A 30 -4.68 -15.75 -10.30
N PRO A 31 -4.36 -14.49 -10.68
CA PRO A 31 -3.19 -13.80 -10.17
C PRO A 31 -3.40 -13.45 -8.69
N TYR A 32 -2.42 -13.80 -7.87
CA TYR A 32 -2.30 -13.37 -6.49
C TYR A 32 -1.45 -12.10 -6.43
N PHE A 33 -1.85 -11.17 -5.58
CA PHE A 33 -1.15 -9.92 -5.41
C PHE A 33 -0.70 -9.77 -3.96
N ALA A 34 0.47 -9.19 -3.76
CA ALA A 34 0.91 -8.74 -2.46
C ALA A 34 1.49 -7.35 -2.61
N MET A 35 1.48 -6.57 -1.54
CA MET A 35 2.22 -5.32 -1.52
C MET A 35 3.01 -5.18 -0.22
N ILE A 36 4.22 -4.65 -0.33
CA ILE A 36 4.98 -4.17 0.82
C ILE A 36 4.74 -2.67 0.89
N VAL A 37 4.21 -2.23 2.01
CA VAL A 37 3.89 -0.83 2.28
C VAL A 37 4.88 -0.29 3.29
N THR A 38 5.62 0.75 2.90
CA THR A 38 6.52 1.50 3.78
C THR A 38 5.94 2.89 3.99
N VAL A 39 5.54 3.21 5.21
CA VAL A 39 5.10 4.55 5.59
C VAL A 39 6.29 5.39 6.06
N ASN A 40 6.29 6.68 5.75
CA ASN A 40 7.28 7.65 6.21
C ASN A 40 8.73 7.24 5.95
N GLN A 41 9.02 6.70 4.76
CA GLN A 41 10.38 6.28 4.39
C GLN A 41 11.38 7.43 4.57
N GLY A 42 12.51 7.14 5.24
CA GLY A 42 13.57 8.09 5.57
C GLY A 42 13.31 8.94 6.81
N TYR A 43 12.23 8.70 7.56
CA TYR A 43 11.92 9.39 8.82
C TYR A 43 12.03 8.43 10.02
N PRO A 44 12.19 8.94 11.26
CA PRO A 44 12.22 8.10 12.47
C PRO A 44 10.95 7.29 12.74
N SER A 45 9.85 7.63 12.07
CA SER A 45 8.56 6.92 12.13
C SER A 45 8.36 5.94 10.98
N GLU A 46 9.43 5.59 10.25
CA GLU A 46 9.37 4.62 9.17
C GLU A 46 8.87 3.27 9.69
N GLN A 47 7.87 2.72 9.01
CA GLN A 47 7.38 1.37 9.29
C GLN A 47 7.05 0.67 7.98
N THR A 48 7.39 -0.60 7.91
CA THR A 48 7.15 -1.43 6.73
C THR A 48 6.31 -2.64 7.14
N PHE A 49 5.26 -2.92 6.37
CA PHE A 49 4.41 -4.08 6.59
C PHE A 49 3.94 -4.69 5.26
N ALA A 50 3.72 -6.00 5.27
CA ALA A 50 3.21 -6.73 4.11
C ALA A 50 1.68 -6.79 4.16
N VAL A 51 1.05 -6.58 3.00
CA VAL A 51 -0.40 -6.63 2.83
C VAL A 51 -0.73 -7.67 1.78
N PRO A 52 -1.36 -8.80 2.14
CA PRO A 52 -1.89 -9.73 1.17
C PRO A 52 -3.06 -9.08 0.43
N MET A 53 -3.10 -9.21 -0.90
CA MET A 53 -4.18 -8.67 -1.73
C MET A 53 -4.87 -9.81 -2.47
N GLN A 54 -6.18 -9.91 -2.28
CA GLN A 54 -6.96 -10.98 -2.89
C GLN A 54 -7.21 -10.73 -4.38
N TYR A 55 -7.45 -9.47 -4.76
CA TYR A 55 -7.71 -9.04 -6.14
C TYR A 55 -7.35 -7.56 -6.33
N GLY A 56 -7.01 -7.19 -7.56
CA GLY A 56 -6.93 -5.80 -7.99
C GLY A 56 -5.55 -5.40 -8.51
N ARG A 57 -5.55 -4.51 -9.51
CA ARG A 57 -4.32 -3.83 -9.94
C ARG A 57 -3.82 -2.89 -8.83
N PRO A 58 -2.51 -2.61 -8.81
CA PRO A 58 -1.93 -1.54 -8.01
C PRO A 58 -2.74 -0.26 -8.12
N ALA A 59 -3.22 0.25 -6.99
CA ALA A 59 -3.87 1.55 -6.95
C ALA A 59 -3.71 2.19 -5.56
N TYR A 60 -3.47 3.50 -5.57
CA TYR A 60 -3.17 4.29 -4.37
C TYR A 60 -4.22 4.15 -3.27
N TYR A 61 -5.48 3.92 -3.63
CA TYR A 61 -6.56 3.79 -2.66
C TYR A 61 -6.48 2.46 -1.88
N TYR A 62 -5.90 1.40 -2.46
CA TYR A 62 -5.62 0.15 -1.74
C TYR A 62 -4.47 0.35 -0.75
N ALA A 63 -3.41 1.03 -1.19
CA ALA A 63 -2.29 1.41 -0.32
C ALA A 63 -2.79 2.20 0.90
N MET A 64 -3.61 3.22 0.65
CA MET A 64 -4.16 4.05 1.71
C MET A 64 -5.10 3.26 2.63
N SER A 65 -5.95 2.39 2.07
CA SER A 65 -6.83 1.52 2.89
C SER A 65 -6.05 0.61 3.82
N ALA A 66 -4.94 0.05 3.33
CA ALA A 66 -4.07 -0.81 4.13
C ALA A 66 -3.43 -0.05 5.29
N VAL A 67 -2.93 1.18 5.04
CA VAL A 67 -2.39 2.05 6.09
C VAL A 67 -3.47 2.42 7.12
N LEU A 68 -4.65 2.83 6.67
CA LEU A 68 -5.77 3.18 7.56
C LEU A 68 -6.15 1.99 8.44
N SER A 69 -6.24 0.78 7.87
CA SER A 69 -6.53 -0.43 8.62
C SER A 69 -5.42 -0.82 9.60
N HIS A 70 -4.15 -0.76 9.17
CA HIS A 70 -3.01 -1.15 9.99
C HIS A 70 -2.86 -0.26 11.23
N PHE A 71 -3.10 1.04 11.08
CA PHE A 71 -3.02 2.01 12.18
C PHE A 71 -4.38 2.31 12.85
N GLN A 72 -5.44 1.58 12.50
CA GLN A 72 -6.79 1.74 13.07
C GLN A 72 -7.32 3.19 12.96
N ILE A 73 -7.08 3.84 11.82
CA ILE A 73 -7.51 5.21 11.55
C ILE A 73 -8.92 5.19 10.95
N ASN A 74 -9.85 5.88 11.61
CA ASN A 74 -11.23 5.99 11.13
C ASN A 74 -11.34 6.81 9.84
N ASP A 75 -12.05 6.27 8.85
CA ASP A 75 -12.38 6.93 7.58
C ASP A 75 -13.82 6.61 7.13
N PRO A 76 -14.85 7.04 7.89
CA PRO A 76 -16.24 6.67 7.63
C PRO A 76 -16.72 7.12 6.24
N ASP A 77 -16.32 8.33 5.82
CA ASP A 77 -16.73 8.91 4.54
C ASP A 77 -15.80 8.54 3.37
N ARG A 78 -14.81 7.68 3.61
CA ARG A 78 -13.77 7.25 2.65
C ARG A 78 -12.92 8.39 2.08
N ARG A 79 -13.00 9.60 2.67
CA ARG A 79 -12.33 10.79 2.14
C ARG A 79 -10.82 10.67 2.27
N LYS A 80 -10.30 10.09 3.37
CA LYS A 80 -8.85 9.90 3.57
C LYS A 80 -8.28 8.92 2.56
N ARG A 81 -9.01 7.84 2.27
CA ARG A 81 -8.66 6.86 1.24
C ARG A 81 -8.66 7.47 -0.17
N THR A 82 -9.68 8.26 -0.50
CA THR A 82 -9.86 8.80 -1.86
C THR A 82 -8.97 10.01 -2.14
N TYR A 83 -8.76 10.88 -1.15
CA TYR A 83 -8.02 12.15 -1.33
C TYR A 83 -6.87 12.30 -0.32
N PRO A 84 -5.89 11.38 -0.29
CA PRO A 84 -4.78 11.41 0.67
C PRO A 84 -3.94 12.71 0.58
N CYS A 85 -3.88 13.34 -0.60
CA CYS A 85 -3.18 14.60 -0.80
C CYS A 85 -3.80 15.79 -0.03
N GLU A 86 -5.11 15.79 0.23
CA GLU A 86 -5.78 16.82 1.06
C GLU A 86 -5.23 16.80 2.49
N TYR A 87 -4.83 15.62 2.97
CA TYR A 87 -4.22 15.39 4.29
C TYR A 87 -2.69 15.51 4.26
N GLY A 88 -2.12 15.92 3.12
CA GLY A 88 -0.69 16.07 2.90
C GLY A 88 0.09 14.76 2.94
N VAL A 89 -0.54 13.65 2.53
CA VAL A 89 0.09 12.34 2.34
C VAL A 89 0.44 12.17 0.86
N ARG A 90 1.68 11.81 0.57
CA ARG A 90 2.13 11.45 -0.79
C ARG A 90 2.24 9.94 -0.93
N ILE A 91 1.69 9.40 -2.02
CA ILE A 91 1.74 7.96 -2.30
C ILE A 91 2.63 7.74 -3.51
N TYR A 92 3.59 6.83 -3.38
CA TYR A 92 4.49 6.42 -4.45
C TYR A 92 4.29 4.93 -4.69
N GLU A 93 3.95 4.55 -5.92
CA GLU A 93 3.60 3.20 -6.30
C GLU A 93 4.64 2.65 -7.27
N PHE A 94 5.19 1.48 -6.93
CA PHE A 94 6.16 0.77 -7.74
C PHE A 94 5.66 -0.64 -7.99
N GLU A 95 5.54 -1.03 -9.25
CA GLU A 95 5.18 -2.40 -9.63
C GLU A 95 6.44 -3.16 -10.02
N THR A 96 6.66 -4.32 -9.40
CA THR A 96 7.67 -5.27 -9.88
C THR A 96 6.98 -6.27 -10.81
N PRO A 97 7.09 -6.10 -12.15
CA PRO A 97 6.48 -7.04 -13.08
C PRO A 97 7.17 -8.40 -12.93
N THR A 98 6.45 -9.39 -12.41
CA THR A 98 6.97 -10.75 -12.32
C THR A 98 6.68 -11.45 -13.63
N SER A 99 7.72 -11.77 -14.41
CA SER A 99 7.54 -12.53 -15.65
C SER A 99 7.22 -13.99 -15.31
N TYR A 100 6.21 -14.57 -15.96
CA TYR A 100 5.79 -15.96 -15.78
C TYR A 100 6.96 -16.97 -15.90
N ARG A 101 8.01 -16.64 -16.66
CA ARG A 101 9.18 -17.50 -16.88
C ARG A 101 10.09 -17.65 -15.66
N GLN A 102 10.03 -16.78 -14.66
CA GLN A 102 10.87 -16.88 -13.45
C GLN A 102 10.38 -17.92 -12.44
N ILE A 103 9.07 -18.22 -12.43
CA ILE A 103 8.46 -19.17 -11.47
C ILE A 103 8.76 -20.63 -11.86
N VAL A 104 9.05 -20.91 -13.14
CA VAL A 104 9.27 -22.27 -13.67
C VAL A 104 10.70 -22.79 -13.38
N LYS A 105 11.59 -21.98 -12.80
CA LYS A 105 13.00 -22.34 -12.54
C LYS A 105 13.32 -22.69 -11.09
N VAL A 106 12.32 -22.90 -10.24
CA VAL A 106 12.56 -23.59 -8.96
C VAL A 106 12.54 -25.08 -9.26
N LYS A 107 13.71 -25.63 -9.60
CA LYS A 107 14.00 -27.07 -9.58
C LYS A 107 14.69 -27.40 -8.27
#